data_AF-A0A957ZFG0-F1
#
_entry.id   AF-A0A957ZFG0-F1
#
_cell.length_a   1.000
_cell.length_b   1.000
_cell.length_c   1.000
_cell.angle_alpha   90.00
_cell.angle_beta   90.00
_cell.angle_gamma   90.00
#
_symmetry.space_group_name_H-M   'P 1'
#
loop_
_entity.id
_entity.type
_entity.pdbx_description
1 polymer ?
#
loop_
_entity_poly.entity_id
_entity_poly.type
_entity_poly.pdbx_seq_one_letter_code
_entity_poly.pdbx_strand_id
1 'polypeptide(L)'
;MACKNATVLMVGRTTPFSGRDKAIADRLSARGMTVVQRAHDVATVDDAKGKDLIVVSESVYSNVLGDIYKDTAVPVVTWEGWLYPMMGMTAKAENSDFGETYDQQQINVVNSSHDLAAGLSGIVTTHTRPSLFHWGVPNGNAIKIATMSGFDNR
;
A
#
# COMPACT_ATOMS: atom_id res chain seq x y z
N MET A 1 -18.96 5.61 6.92
CA MET A 1 -18.17 5.79 8.16
C MET A 1 -16.98 6.67 7.80
N ALA A 2 -16.89 7.91 8.30
CA ALA A 2 -15.76 8.79 7.99
C ALA A 2 -14.69 8.61 9.07
N CYS A 3 -13.47 8.20 8.71
CA CYS A 3 -12.29 8.06 9.60
C CYS A 3 -11.75 9.42 10.10
N LYS A 4 -12.65 10.34 10.46
CA LYS A 4 -12.29 11.64 11.02
C LYS A 4 -11.61 11.37 12.37
N ASN A 5 -10.44 11.95 12.59
CA ASN A 5 -9.59 11.82 13.79
C ASN A 5 -8.74 10.54 13.90
N ALA A 6 -8.62 9.72 12.85
CA ALA A 6 -7.65 8.61 12.88
C ALA A 6 -6.21 9.15 12.90
N THR A 7 -5.34 8.53 13.71
CA THR A 7 -3.90 8.80 13.74
C THR A 7 -3.18 7.76 12.88
N VAL A 8 -2.61 8.21 11.77
CA VAL A 8 -1.92 7.37 10.79
C VAL A 8 -0.41 7.50 10.98
N LEU A 9 0.28 6.39 11.18
CA LEU A 9 1.73 6.34 10.96
C LEU A 9 1.95 6.20 9.45
N MET A 10 2.56 7.18 8.81
CA MET A 10 2.99 7.06 7.43
C MET A 10 4.52 6.95 7.40
N VAL A 11 5.02 5.92 6.71
CA VAL A 11 6.44 5.64 6.54
C VAL A 11 6.80 5.87 5.08
N GLY A 12 7.81 6.71 4.85
CA GLY A 12 8.34 7.02 3.52
C GLY A 12 9.87 7.04 3.53
N ARG A 13 10.47 7.47 2.43
CA ARG A 13 11.93 7.45 2.29
C ARG A 13 12.65 8.36 3.28
N THR A 14 12.16 9.59 3.45
CA THR A 14 12.79 10.65 4.24
C THR A 14 11.76 11.39 5.07
N THR A 15 12.19 12.08 6.13
CA THR A 15 11.35 13.09 6.82
C THR A 15 12.08 14.43 6.85
N PRO A 16 11.41 15.56 6.56
CA PRO A 16 10.00 15.67 6.16
C PRO A 16 9.72 15.06 4.79
N PHE A 17 8.47 14.65 4.55
CA PHE A 17 8.05 14.15 3.24
C PHE A 17 8.13 15.22 2.16
N SER A 18 8.45 14.78 0.95
CA SER A 18 8.43 15.57 -0.28
C SER A 18 7.78 14.78 -1.42
N GLY A 19 7.50 15.44 -2.54
CA GLY A 19 6.98 14.79 -3.75
C GLY A 19 5.73 13.94 -3.50
N ARG A 20 5.79 12.67 -3.91
CA ARG A 20 4.67 11.72 -3.86
C ARG A 20 4.24 11.40 -2.42
N ASP A 21 5.19 11.23 -1.50
CA ASP A 21 4.89 10.97 -0.09
C ASP A 21 4.13 12.14 0.54
N LYS A 22 4.56 13.38 0.25
CA LYS A 22 3.87 14.58 0.71
C LYS A 22 2.44 14.64 0.16
N ALA A 23 2.23 14.34 -1.12
CA ALA A 23 0.90 14.35 -1.72
C ALA A 23 -0.07 13.38 -1.03
N ILE A 24 0.40 12.18 -0.67
CA ILE A 24 -0.41 11.20 0.08
C ILE A 24 -0.67 11.69 1.51
N ALA A 25 0.34 12.18 2.23
CA ALA A 25 0.18 12.71 3.58
C ALA A 25 -0.80 13.90 3.64
N ASP A 26 -0.71 14.81 2.67
CA ASP A 26 -1.62 15.95 2.54
C ASP A 26 -3.06 15.47 2.26
N ARG A 27 -3.22 14.44 1.41
CA ARG A 27 -4.53 13.86 1.10
C ARG A 27 -5.18 13.19 2.32
N LEU A 28 -4.42 12.47 3.13
CA LEU A 28 -4.88 11.88 4.39
C LEU A 28 -5.26 12.97 5.40
N SER A 29 -4.41 14.00 5.54
CA SER A 29 -4.66 15.15 6.42
C SER A 29 -5.92 15.92 6.02
N ALA A 30 -6.13 16.15 4.71
CA ALA A 30 -7.33 16.80 4.18
C ALA A 30 -8.63 16.01 4.45
N ARG A 31 -8.53 14.70 4.72
CA ARG A 31 -9.66 13.86 5.15
C ARG A 31 -9.87 13.87 6.68
N GLY A 32 -9.11 14.68 7.41
CA GLY A 32 -9.24 14.85 8.86
C GLY A 32 -8.48 13.81 9.69
N MET A 33 -7.47 13.15 9.10
CA MET A 33 -6.57 12.24 9.81
C MET A 33 -5.33 12.99 10.30
N THR A 34 -4.74 12.56 11.41
CA THR A 34 -3.44 13.05 11.88
C THR A 34 -2.34 12.16 11.32
N VAL A 35 -1.47 12.72 10.45
CA VAL A 35 -0.37 11.95 9.84
C VAL A 35 0.93 12.15 10.64
N VAL A 36 1.41 11.07 11.24
CA VAL A 36 2.74 11.00 11.87
C VAL A 36 3.72 10.44 10.86
N GLN A 37 4.71 11.26 10.47
CA GLN A 37 5.70 10.87 9.47
C GLN A 37 6.90 10.17 10.10
N ARG A 38 7.39 9.11 9.47
CA ARG A 38 8.66 8.45 9.77
C ARG A 38 9.44 8.12 8.50
N ALA A 39 10.76 8.28 8.58
CA ALA A 39 11.66 7.78 7.55
C ALA A 39 11.92 6.29 7.83
N HIS A 40 11.96 5.49 6.78
CA HIS A 40 12.07 4.04 6.87
C HIS A 40 13.32 3.53 7.61
N ASP A 41 14.42 4.27 7.59
CA ASP A 41 15.72 3.93 8.18
C ASP A 41 15.79 4.15 9.70
N VAL A 42 14.82 4.86 10.26
CA VAL A 42 14.69 5.10 11.71
C VAL A 42 13.34 4.63 12.27
N ALA A 43 12.48 4.07 11.41
CA ALA A 43 11.18 3.57 11.81
C ALA A 43 11.32 2.33 12.68
N THR A 44 10.49 2.24 13.72
CA THR A 44 10.46 1.11 14.64
C THR A 44 9.04 0.61 14.85
N VAL A 45 8.88 -0.62 15.34
CA VAL A 45 7.56 -1.16 15.70
C VAL A 45 6.85 -0.31 16.78
N ASP A 46 7.62 0.40 17.61
CA ASP A 46 7.08 1.26 18.66
C ASP A 46 6.39 2.51 18.12
N ASP A 47 6.75 2.98 16.92
CA ASP A 47 6.06 4.10 16.27
C ASP A 47 4.59 3.78 15.96
N ALA A 48 4.26 2.49 15.78
CA ALA A 48 2.90 2.01 15.53
C ALA A 48 2.01 2.06 16.77
N LYS A 49 2.57 2.12 17.99
CA LYS A 49 1.77 2.12 19.22
C LYS A 49 0.81 3.31 19.24
N GLY A 50 -0.45 3.03 19.54
CA GLY A 50 -1.53 4.02 19.60
C GLY A 50 -1.91 4.64 18.25
N LYS A 51 -1.57 4.00 17.12
CA LYS A 51 -1.99 4.40 15.78
C LYS A 51 -3.17 3.55 15.33
N ASP A 52 -4.01 4.12 14.49
CA ASP A 52 -5.17 3.43 13.91
C ASP A 52 -4.81 2.70 12.60
N LEU A 53 -3.74 3.15 11.93
CA LEU A 53 -3.31 2.64 10.64
C LEU A 53 -1.81 2.92 10.44
N ILE A 54 -1.12 1.96 9.83
CA ILE A 54 0.21 2.13 9.26
C ILE A 54 0.08 2.21 7.73
N VAL A 55 0.71 3.22 7.13
CA VAL A 55 0.78 3.41 5.68
C VAL A 55 2.26 3.38 5.29
N VAL A 56 2.66 2.40 4.50
CA VAL A 56 4.05 2.28 4.02
C VAL A 56 4.10 2.58 2.52
N SER A 57 4.75 3.69 2.18
CA SER A 57 4.91 4.14 0.81
C SER A 57 5.86 3.26 0.02
N GLU A 58 5.69 3.17 -1.30
CA GLU A 58 6.67 2.58 -2.22
C GLU A 58 8.06 3.24 -2.13
N SER A 59 8.14 4.49 -1.65
CA SER A 59 9.42 5.21 -1.59
C SER A 59 10.42 4.63 -0.58
N VAL A 60 9.98 3.75 0.33
CA VAL A 60 10.85 3.12 1.34
C VAL A 60 11.84 2.15 0.69
N TYR A 61 12.97 1.91 1.37
CA TYR A 61 13.78 0.74 1.05
C TYR A 61 13.29 -0.46 1.84
N SER A 62 12.64 -1.40 1.16
CA SER A 62 12.04 -2.60 1.77
C SER A 62 13.07 -3.46 2.51
N ASN A 63 14.31 -3.57 2.01
CA ASN A 63 15.40 -4.29 2.70
C ASN A 63 15.87 -3.62 4.00
N VAL A 64 15.62 -2.33 4.19
CA VAL A 64 15.94 -1.60 5.42
C VAL A 64 14.78 -1.65 6.40
N LEU A 65 13.55 -1.47 5.91
CA LEU A 65 12.35 -1.53 6.74
C LEU A 65 12.07 -2.96 7.24
N GLY A 66 12.31 -3.96 6.40
CA GLY A 66 12.16 -5.37 6.74
C GLY A 66 10.72 -5.76 7.07
N ASP A 67 10.55 -6.62 8.07
CA ASP A 67 9.28 -7.18 8.52
C ASP A 67 8.77 -6.56 9.82
N ILE A 68 9.28 -5.39 10.24
CA ILE A 68 9.01 -4.80 11.57
C ILE A 68 7.52 -4.58 11.87
N TYR A 69 6.68 -4.46 10.84
CA TYR A 69 5.24 -4.27 10.98
C TYR A 69 4.41 -5.55 10.80
N LYS A 70 5.03 -6.69 10.46
CA LYS A 70 4.34 -7.94 10.09
C LYS A 70 3.40 -8.45 11.17
N ASP A 71 3.86 -8.48 12.41
CA ASP A 71 3.13 -9.04 13.55
C ASP A 71 2.44 -7.96 14.39
N THR A 72 2.27 -6.75 13.83
CA THR A 72 1.57 -5.67 14.54
C THR A 72 0.06 -5.88 14.52
N ALA A 73 -0.60 -5.50 15.61
CA ALA A 73 -2.07 -5.47 15.67
C ALA A 73 -2.68 -4.27 14.93
N VAL A 74 -1.86 -3.30 14.54
CA VAL A 74 -2.30 -2.11 13.81
C VAL A 74 -2.41 -2.47 12.32
N PRO A 75 -3.56 -2.20 11.66
CA PRO A 75 -3.71 -2.47 10.24
C PRO A 75 -2.62 -1.79 9.39
N VAL A 76 -2.14 -2.47 8.34
CA VAL A 76 -1.10 -1.96 7.44
C VAL A 76 -1.65 -1.85 6.02
N VAL A 77 -1.41 -0.72 5.36
CA VAL A 77 -1.58 -0.53 3.92
C VAL A 77 -0.22 -0.21 3.31
N THR A 78 0.15 -0.91 2.24
CA THR A 78 1.39 -0.63 1.52
C THR A 78 1.21 -0.85 0.02
N TRP A 79 2.02 -0.15 -0.77
CA TRP A 79 2.16 -0.36 -2.20
C TRP A 79 3.64 -0.54 -2.60
N GLU A 80 4.49 -0.96 -1.64
CA GLU A 80 5.86 -1.38 -1.92
C GLU A 80 5.89 -2.91 -2.15
N GLY A 81 6.06 -3.32 -3.42
CA GLY A 81 6.00 -4.72 -3.84
C GLY A 81 7.02 -5.63 -3.16
N TRP A 82 8.25 -5.17 -2.92
CA TRP A 82 9.29 -6.01 -2.29
C TRP A 82 9.09 -6.18 -0.77
N LEU A 83 8.16 -5.42 -0.18
CA LEU A 83 7.77 -5.58 1.22
C LEU A 83 6.75 -6.71 1.42
N TYR A 84 5.98 -7.08 0.40
CA TYR A 84 4.93 -8.10 0.47
C TYR A 84 5.42 -9.46 1.02
N PRO A 85 6.51 -10.07 0.51
CA PRO A 85 7.00 -11.34 1.05
C PRO A 85 7.54 -11.21 2.49
N MET A 86 8.12 -10.06 2.84
CA MET A 86 8.63 -9.81 4.20
C MET A 86 7.47 -9.77 5.21
N MET A 87 6.37 -9.12 4.81
CA MET A 87 5.14 -9.03 5.58
C MET A 87 4.27 -10.29 5.52
N GLY A 88 4.70 -11.34 4.79
CA GLY A 88 3.93 -12.58 4.64
C GLY A 88 2.65 -12.45 3.80
N MET A 89 2.53 -11.39 3.00
CA MET A 89 1.36 -11.12 2.15
C MET A 89 1.38 -11.97 0.86
N THR A 90 2.57 -12.35 0.41
CA THR A 90 2.81 -13.20 -0.77
C THR A 90 3.83 -14.29 -0.44
N ALA A 91 4.00 -15.25 -1.35
CA ALA A 91 5.21 -16.09 -1.35
C ALA A 91 6.43 -15.28 -1.86
N LYS A 92 7.60 -15.94 -1.92
CA LYS A 92 8.92 -15.26 -1.99
C LYS A 92 9.53 -15.19 -3.39
N ALA A 93 8.91 -15.78 -4.42
CA ALA A 93 9.47 -15.78 -5.76
C ALA A 93 9.14 -14.46 -6.48
N GLU A 94 10.13 -13.59 -6.64
CA GLU A 94 10.00 -12.37 -7.45
C GLU A 94 9.58 -12.73 -8.89
N ASN A 95 8.76 -11.86 -9.50
CA ASN A 95 8.17 -12.04 -10.83
C ASN A 95 7.18 -13.22 -10.96
N SER A 96 6.94 -13.97 -9.88
CA SER A 96 5.89 -14.99 -9.79
C SER A 96 4.85 -14.67 -8.72
N ASP A 97 5.30 -14.34 -7.51
CA ASP A 97 4.45 -14.09 -6.33
C ASP A 97 4.27 -12.60 -6.03
N PHE A 98 5.22 -11.77 -6.45
CA PHE A 98 5.17 -10.32 -6.36
C PHE A 98 6.10 -9.72 -7.41
N GLY A 99 5.95 -8.43 -7.68
CA GLY A 99 6.89 -7.70 -8.53
C GLY A 99 6.27 -6.43 -9.07
N GLU A 100 6.80 -6.00 -10.21
CA GLU A 100 6.37 -4.80 -10.89
C GLU A 100 6.07 -5.08 -12.36
N THR A 101 5.27 -4.23 -12.99
CA THR A 101 5.02 -4.27 -14.43
C THR A 101 4.89 -2.86 -14.96
N TYR A 102 5.65 -2.57 -16.01
CA TYR A 102 5.68 -1.27 -16.68
C TYR A 102 4.49 -1.10 -17.63
N ASP A 103 4.33 0.11 -18.12
CA ASP A 103 3.38 0.49 -19.16
C ASP A 103 1.90 0.21 -18.82
N GLN A 104 1.56 0.21 -17.54
CA GLN A 104 0.20 0.02 -17.04
C GLN A 104 -0.54 1.36 -16.91
N GLN A 105 -1.85 1.32 -17.13
CA GLN A 105 -2.74 2.48 -16.95
C GLN A 105 -4.07 2.12 -16.29
N GLN A 106 -4.38 0.83 -16.21
CA GLN A 106 -5.71 0.33 -15.87
C GLN A 106 -5.60 -0.83 -14.89
N ILE A 107 -6.58 -0.91 -14.01
CA ILE A 107 -6.86 -2.07 -13.16
C ILE A 107 -8.23 -2.64 -13.52
N ASN A 108 -8.47 -3.90 -13.20
CA ASN A 108 -9.78 -4.52 -13.27
C ASN A 108 -10.33 -4.73 -11.85
N VAL A 109 -11.39 -4.02 -11.48
CA VAL A 109 -12.08 -4.19 -10.20
C VAL A 109 -13.04 -5.37 -10.29
N VAL A 110 -12.62 -6.50 -9.70
CA VAL A 110 -13.29 -7.80 -9.80
C VAL A 110 -14.27 -8.08 -8.66
N ASN A 111 -14.17 -7.34 -7.55
CA ASN A 111 -15.10 -7.44 -6.43
C ASN A 111 -15.66 -6.05 -6.06
N SER A 112 -16.62 -5.58 -6.86
CA SER A 112 -17.25 -4.27 -6.70
C SER A 112 -18.17 -4.14 -5.47
N SER A 113 -18.56 -5.27 -4.87
CA SER A 113 -19.40 -5.28 -3.67
C SER A 113 -18.64 -4.91 -2.38
N HIS A 114 -17.32 -4.95 -2.41
CA HIS A 114 -16.49 -4.66 -1.25
C HIS A 114 -16.22 -3.15 -1.11
N ASP A 115 -16.20 -2.65 0.13
CA ASP A 115 -16.03 -1.20 0.39
C ASP A 115 -14.74 -0.60 -0.21
N LEU A 116 -13.66 -1.38 -0.29
CA LEU A 116 -12.40 -0.97 -0.94
C LEU A 116 -12.53 -0.73 -2.46
N ALA A 117 -13.57 -1.25 -3.11
CA ALA A 117 -13.86 -0.92 -4.51
C ALA A 117 -14.37 0.52 -4.67
N ALA A 118 -14.83 1.16 -3.59
CA ALA A 118 -15.29 2.55 -3.59
C ALA A 118 -16.34 2.87 -4.68
N GLY A 119 -17.21 1.90 -4.98
CA GLY A 119 -18.25 2.02 -6.01
C GLY A 119 -17.76 1.83 -7.45
N LEU A 120 -16.48 1.49 -7.65
CA LEU A 120 -15.90 1.17 -8.95
C LEU A 120 -16.13 -0.29 -9.32
N SER A 121 -16.12 -0.60 -10.61
CA SER A 121 -16.25 -1.97 -11.14
C SER A 121 -15.62 -2.09 -12.52
N GLY A 122 -15.18 -3.30 -12.89
CA GLY A 122 -14.60 -3.58 -14.21
C GLY A 122 -13.31 -2.81 -14.47
N ILE A 123 -13.03 -2.51 -15.74
CA ILE A 123 -11.80 -1.80 -16.14
C ILE A 123 -11.87 -0.33 -15.73
N VAL A 124 -10.93 0.08 -14.88
CA VAL A 124 -10.78 1.45 -14.38
C VAL A 124 -9.42 2.00 -14.77
N THR A 125 -9.41 3.14 -15.46
CA THR A 125 -8.19 3.89 -15.76
C THR A 125 -7.73 4.66 -14.53
N THR A 126 -6.55 4.33 -14.00
CA THR A 126 -5.97 4.95 -12.79
C THR A 126 -4.88 5.96 -13.12
N HIS A 127 -4.27 5.86 -14.31
CA HIS A 127 -3.19 6.73 -14.76
C HIS A 127 -3.48 7.25 -16.18
N THR A 128 -3.13 8.50 -16.46
CA THR A 128 -3.28 9.12 -17.79
C THR A 128 -2.07 8.90 -18.70
N ARG A 129 -1.03 8.23 -18.19
CA ARG A 129 0.20 7.90 -18.90
C ARG A 129 0.66 6.49 -18.46
N PRO A 130 1.34 5.74 -19.35
CA PRO A 130 1.97 4.46 -19.00
C PRO A 130 2.81 4.62 -17.73
N SER A 131 2.56 3.76 -16.74
CA SER A 131 3.14 3.85 -15.39
C SER A 131 3.52 2.45 -14.88
N LEU A 132 4.43 2.43 -13.90
CA LEU A 132 4.85 1.23 -13.19
C LEU A 132 3.82 0.85 -12.13
N PHE A 133 3.33 -0.38 -12.14
CA PHE A 133 2.48 -0.93 -11.08
C PHE A 133 3.23 -2.01 -10.32
N HIS A 134 3.21 -1.94 -8.99
CA HIS A 134 3.57 -3.08 -8.14
C HIS A 134 2.35 -4.00 -7.98
N TRP A 135 2.61 -5.30 -7.91
CA TRP A 135 1.58 -6.33 -7.77
C TRP A 135 2.04 -7.45 -6.82
N GLY A 136 1.07 -8.19 -6.30
CA GLY A 136 1.29 -9.33 -5.42
C GLY A 136 0.23 -10.41 -5.64
N VAL A 137 0.64 -11.67 -5.56
CA VAL A 137 -0.20 -12.86 -5.67
C VAL A 137 -0.33 -13.45 -4.27
N PRO A 138 -1.37 -13.08 -3.51
CA PRO A 138 -1.59 -13.63 -2.18
C PRO A 138 -2.14 -15.06 -2.26
N ASN A 139 -2.18 -15.75 -1.13
CA ASN A 139 -2.83 -17.06 -1.05
C ASN A 139 -4.37 -16.96 -1.15
N GLY A 140 -5.03 -18.11 -1.23
CA GLY A 140 -6.49 -18.20 -1.42
C GLY A 140 -7.36 -17.62 -0.28
N ASN A 141 -6.78 -17.25 0.86
CA ASN A 141 -7.51 -16.61 1.95
C ASN A 141 -7.65 -15.09 1.77
N ALA A 142 -6.93 -14.50 0.81
CA ALA A 142 -7.01 -13.07 0.56
C ALA A 142 -8.28 -12.70 -0.21
N ILE A 143 -8.89 -11.59 0.19
CA ILE A 143 -10.01 -10.98 -0.53
C ILE A 143 -9.43 -10.16 -1.68
N LYS A 144 -9.55 -10.65 -2.92
CA LYS A 144 -9.13 -9.91 -4.12
C LYS A 144 -10.17 -8.84 -4.49
N ILE A 145 -9.73 -7.58 -4.57
CA ILE A 145 -10.59 -6.43 -4.93
C ILE A 145 -10.39 -6.01 -6.37
N ALA A 146 -9.12 -5.92 -6.79
CA ALA A 146 -8.72 -5.59 -8.14
C ALA A 146 -7.52 -6.42 -8.57
N THR A 147 -7.37 -6.57 -9.88
CA THR A 147 -6.19 -7.17 -10.52
C THR A 147 -5.65 -6.21 -11.58
N MET A 148 -4.44 -6.44 -12.05
CA MET A 148 -3.92 -5.76 -13.23
C MET A 148 -4.74 -6.16 -14.46
N SER A 149 -5.07 -5.20 -15.33
CA SER A 149 -5.87 -5.49 -16.53
C SER A 149 -5.14 -6.52 -17.41
N GLY A 150 -5.85 -7.59 -17.80
CA GLY A 150 -5.28 -8.71 -18.56
C GLY A 150 -4.57 -9.78 -17.72
N PHE A 151 -4.58 -9.67 -16.39
CA PHE A 151 -4.04 -10.67 -15.47
C PHE A 151 -5.05 -10.99 -14.36
N ASP A 152 -5.40 -12.27 -14.18
CA ASP A 152 -6.44 -12.67 -13.21
C ASP A 152 -5.90 -12.89 -11.77
N ASN A 153 -4.58 -13.02 -11.66
CA ASN A 153 -3.89 -13.38 -10.41
C ASN A 153 -2.95 -12.31 -9.86
N ARG A 154 -2.68 -11.24 -10.62
CA ARG A 154 -1.84 -10.11 -10.23
C ARG A 154 -2.42 -8.80 -10.75
#